data_AF-W1XZ25-F1
#
_entry.id   AF-W1XZ25-F1
#
_cell.length_a   1.000
_cell.length_b   1.000
_cell.length_c   1.000
_cell.angle_alpha   90.00
_cell.angle_beta   90.00
_cell.angle_gamma   90.00
#
_symmetry.space_group_name_H-M   'P 1'
#
loop_
_entity.id
_entity.type
_entity.pdbx_description
1 polymer ?
#
loop_
_entity_poly.entity_id
_entity_poly.type
_entity_poly.pdbx_seq_one_letter_code
_entity_poly.pdbx_strand_id
1 'polypeptide(L)'
;FTDTMELEFVGYELKEPKYTLEEARIHDASYSAPIFVTFRLVNKETGEIKTQEVFFGDFPIMTEMGTFIINGGERIIVSQLVRSPGVYFNDKVDKNGKVGYGSTVIPNRG
;
A
#
# COMPACT_ATOMS: atom_id res chain seq x y z
N PHE A 1 5.40 26.69 -3.45
CA PHE A 1 5.60 25.76 -2.34
C PHE A 1 6.81 26.24 -1.57
N THR A 2 6.60 27.06 -0.54
CA THR A 2 7.67 27.43 0.37
C THR A 2 8.02 26.18 1.18
N ASP A 3 9.31 25.82 1.18
CA ASP A 3 9.91 24.71 1.93
C ASP A 3 9.91 24.99 3.44
N THR A 4 8.80 25.54 3.94
CA THR A 4 8.69 26.14 5.28
C THR A 4 7.77 25.33 6.20
N MET A 5 7.03 24.38 5.64
CA MET A 5 6.30 23.36 6.40
C MET A 5 6.70 21.97 5.93
N GLU A 6 6.99 21.09 6.88
CA GLU A 6 7.35 19.69 6.64
C GLU A 6 6.42 18.78 7.43
N LEU A 7 5.83 17.79 6.76
CA LEU A 7 4.99 16.78 7.40
C LEU A 7 5.74 15.46 7.43
N GLU A 8 6.06 14.99 8.62
CA GLU A 8 6.81 13.78 8.85
C GLU A 8 5.88 12.66 9.32
N PHE A 9 6.06 11.46 8.76
CA PHE A 9 5.51 10.24 9.32
C PHE A 9 6.38 9.80 10.50
N VAL A 10 5.78 9.68 11.69
CA VAL A 10 6.48 9.25 12.90
C VAL A 10 6.27 7.76 13.15
N GLY A 11 5.05 7.28 12.95
CA GLY A 11 4.70 5.90 13.22
C GLY A 11 3.23 5.60 12.99
N TYR A 12 2.85 4.36 13.22
CA TYR A 12 1.47 3.91 13.17
C TYR A 12 1.20 2.90 14.29
N GLU A 13 -0.06 2.78 14.65
CA GLU A 13 -0.56 1.78 15.58
C GLU A 13 -1.84 1.16 14.99
N LEU A 14 -1.90 -0.18 15.02
CA LEU A 14 -3.14 -0.92 14.77
C LEU A 14 -3.80 -1.18 16.11
N LYS A 15 -5.02 -0.65 16.29
CA LYS A 15 -5.83 -0.95 17.48
C LYS A 15 -6.52 -2.30 17.32
N GLU A 16 -7.19 -2.76 18.36
CA GLU A 16 -7.88 -4.03 18.33
C GLU A 16 -8.98 -4.07 17.25
N PRO A 17 -9.21 -5.23 16.62
CA PRO A 17 -10.26 -5.38 15.61
C PRO A 17 -11.64 -5.13 16.22
N LYS A 18 -12.51 -4.45 15.46
CA LYS A 18 -13.88 -4.13 15.93
C LYS A 18 -14.76 -5.36 16.10
N TYR A 19 -14.47 -6.41 15.34
CA TYR A 19 -15.22 -7.67 15.30
C TYR A 19 -14.27 -8.84 15.44
N THR A 20 -14.76 -9.92 16.04
CA THR A 20 -14.16 -11.24 15.89
C THR A 20 -14.37 -11.80 14.49
N LEU A 21 -13.69 -12.90 14.16
CA LEU A 21 -13.86 -13.58 12.87
C LEU A 21 -15.30 -14.05 12.62
N GLU A 22 -16.00 -14.52 13.64
CA GLU A 22 -17.38 -15.00 13.51
C GLU A 22 -18.36 -13.85 13.34
N GLU A 23 -18.23 -12.79 14.12
CA GLU A 23 -19.05 -11.58 14.02
C GLU A 23 -18.91 -10.92 12.64
N ALA A 24 -17.68 -10.83 12.12
CA ALA A 24 -17.44 -10.27 10.80
C ALA A 24 -18.18 -11.03 9.70
N ARG A 25 -18.24 -12.37 9.79
CA ARG A 25 -19.00 -13.22 8.86
C ARG A 25 -20.51 -13.04 8.98
N ILE A 26 -21.04 -13.03 10.21
CA ILE A 26 -22.48 -12.95 10.47
C ILE A 26 -23.06 -11.57 10.11
N HIS A 27 -22.27 -10.51 10.30
CA HIS A 27 -22.72 -9.13 10.09
C HIS A 27 -22.40 -8.57 8.69
N ASP A 28 -21.96 -9.41 7.75
CA ASP A 28 -21.48 -8.97 6.43
C ASP A 28 -20.41 -7.86 6.53
N ALA A 29 -19.60 -7.89 7.61
CA ALA A 29 -18.59 -6.89 7.92
C ALA A 29 -17.18 -7.36 7.52
N SER A 30 -16.21 -6.45 7.53
CA SER A 30 -14.80 -6.81 7.29
C SER A 30 -14.08 -7.03 8.62
N TYR A 31 -13.25 -8.08 8.68
CA TYR A 31 -12.35 -8.29 9.82
C TYR A 31 -11.16 -7.33 9.68
N SER A 32 -11.23 -6.22 10.39
CA SER A 32 -10.28 -5.11 10.27
C SER A 32 -10.00 -4.43 11.61
N ALA A 33 -8.78 -3.92 11.73
CA ALA A 33 -8.28 -3.15 12.86
C ALA A 33 -8.20 -1.66 12.50
N PRO A 34 -8.65 -0.73 13.36
CA PRO A 34 -8.43 0.70 13.17
C PRO A 34 -6.93 1.01 13.13
N ILE A 35 -6.46 1.63 12.06
CA ILE A 35 -5.09 2.15 11.96
C ILE A 35 -5.08 3.63 12.34
N PHE A 36 -4.22 3.97 13.30
CA PHE A 36 -3.90 5.34 13.67
C PHE A 36 -2.48 5.65 13.20
N VAL A 37 -2.29 6.80 12.57
CA VAL A 37 -0.98 7.25 12.08
C VAL A 37 -0.59 8.51 12.81
N THR A 38 0.62 8.53 13.36
CA THR A 38 1.20 9.69 14.02
C THR A 38 1.98 10.50 12.99
N PHE A 39 1.54 11.73 12.77
CA PHE A 39 2.23 12.70 11.96
C PHE A 39 2.84 13.81 12.82
N ARG A 40 3.97 14.36 12.37
CA ARG A 40 4.60 15.53 12.96
C ARG A 40 4.71 16.63 11.90
N LEU A 41 4.01 17.73 12.12
CA LEU A 41 4.11 18.94 11.29
C LEU A 41 5.16 19.87 11.91
N VAL A 42 6.21 20.15 11.16
CA VAL A 42 7.30 21.07 11.52
C VAL A 42 7.14 22.35 10.69
N ASN A 43 6.91 23.47 11.36
CA ASN A 43 6.98 24.79 10.75
C ASN A 43 8.39 25.35 10.92
N LYS A 44 9.15 25.40 9.83
CA LYS A 44 10.55 25.87 9.80
C LYS A 44 10.68 27.38 9.96
N GLU A 45 9.63 28.16 9.68
CA GLU A 45 9.62 29.62 9.89
C GLU A 45 9.46 29.98 11.37
N THR A 46 8.56 29.31 12.08
CA THR A 46 8.26 29.62 13.50
C THR A 46 9.01 28.72 14.48
N GLY A 47 9.56 27.59 14.02
CA GLY A 47 10.10 26.53 14.87
C GLY A 47 9.02 25.70 15.57
N GLU A 48 7.73 25.91 15.26
CA GLU A 48 6.62 25.20 15.89
C GLU A 48 6.56 23.74 15.40
N ILE A 49 6.41 22.81 16.35
CA ILE A 49 6.26 21.38 16.07
C ILE A 49 4.92 20.92 16.63
N LYS A 50 4.08 20.34 15.77
CA LYS A 50 2.81 19.71 16.15
C LYS A 50 2.83 18.24 15.83
N THR A 51 2.71 17.41 16.86
CA THR A 51 2.52 15.97 16.71
C THR A 51 1.06 15.63 16.91
N GLN A 52 0.47 14.90 15.97
CA GLN A 52 -0.92 14.49 16.02
C GLN A 52 -1.08 13.03 15.60
N GLU A 53 -1.86 12.29 16.38
CA GLU A 53 -2.39 10.99 15.98
C GLU A 53 -3.69 11.19 15.19
N VAL A 54 -3.76 10.57 14.01
CA VAL A 54 -4.90 10.67 13.10
C VAL A 54 -5.45 9.28 12.84
N PHE A 55 -6.77 9.11 12.96
CA PHE A 55 -7.44 7.90 12.48
C PHE A 55 -7.31 7.85 10.95
N PHE A 56 -6.59 6.85 10.46
CA PHE A 56 -6.25 6.74 9.04
C PHE A 56 -7.19 5.80 8.27
N GLY A 57 -7.89 4.92 8.99
CA GLY A 57 -8.93 4.04 8.43
C GLY A 57 -9.02 2.71 9.15
N ASP A 58 -9.87 1.82 8.66
CA ASP A 58 -9.91 0.42 9.08
C ASP A 58 -9.03 -0.41 8.12
N PHE A 59 -8.05 -1.12 8.68
CA PHE A 59 -7.09 -1.92 7.93
C PHE A 59 -7.46 -3.41 8.00
N PRO A 60 -7.73 -4.09 6.87
CA PRO A 60 -7.99 -5.52 6.87
C PRO A 60 -6.81 -6.31 7.41
N ILE A 61 -7.07 -7.21 8.33
CA ILE A 61 -6.03 -8.03 8.98
C ILE A 61 -6.16 -9.48 8.54
N MET A 62 -5.00 -10.13 8.45
CA MET A 62 -4.91 -11.52 8.02
C MET A 62 -5.31 -12.46 9.17
N THR A 63 -6.08 -13.50 8.85
CA THR A 63 -6.41 -14.57 9.79
C THR A 63 -5.20 -15.50 9.98
N GLU A 64 -5.22 -16.35 11.02
CA GLU A 64 -4.19 -17.38 11.22
C GLU A 64 -4.08 -18.37 10.05
N MET A 65 -5.15 -18.51 9.24
CA MET A 65 -5.18 -19.37 8.05
C MET A 65 -4.62 -18.68 6.80
N GLY A 66 -4.16 -17.42 6.89
CA GLY A 66 -3.65 -16.67 5.74
C GLY A 66 -4.74 -16.10 4.83
N THR A 67 -5.98 -16.00 5.32
CA THR A 67 -7.14 -15.46 4.59
C THR A 67 -7.52 -14.07 5.13
N PHE A 68 -8.49 -13.42 4.48
CA PHE A 68 -9.08 -12.16 4.92
C PHE A 68 -10.60 -12.27 4.87
N ILE A 69 -11.32 -11.68 5.83
CA ILE A 69 -12.78 -11.55 5.78
C ILE A 69 -13.12 -10.15 5.30
N ILE A 70 -13.72 -10.04 4.12
CA ILE A 70 -14.10 -8.77 3.49
C ILE A 70 -15.58 -8.83 3.14
N ASN A 71 -16.36 -7.98 3.80
CA ASN A 71 -17.83 -7.91 3.68
C ASN A 71 -18.47 -9.29 3.91
N GLY A 72 -18.17 -9.92 5.04
CA GLY A 72 -18.65 -11.26 5.43
C GLY A 72 -17.99 -12.44 4.70
N GLY A 73 -17.48 -12.21 3.49
CA GLY A 73 -16.87 -13.24 2.65
C GLY A 73 -15.40 -13.47 2.96
N GLU A 74 -15.00 -14.74 3.03
CA GLU A 74 -13.60 -15.14 3.16
C GLU A 74 -12.89 -15.09 1.80
N ARG A 75 -11.73 -14.44 1.76
CA ARG A 75 -10.95 -14.15 0.56
C ARG A 75 -9.50 -14.52 0.78
N ILE A 76 -8.85 -14.98 -0.29
CA ILE A 76 -7.42 -15.31 -0.32
C ILE A 76 -6.74 -14.37 -1.31
N ILE A 77 -5.61 -13.80 -0.91
CA ILE A 77 -4.75 -13.05 -1.83
C ILE A 77 -3.79 -14.03 -2.50
N VAL A 78 -3.79 -14.04 -3.83
CA VAL A 78 -2.90 -14.87 -4.64
C VAL A 78 -1.68 -14.08 -5.08
N SER A 79 -0.52 -14.73 -5.06
CA SER A 79 0.72 -14.13 -5.56
C SER A 79 0.67 -13.98 -7.08
N GLN A 80 1.04 -12.80 -7.58
CA GLN A 80 1.13 -12.54 -9.02
C GLN A 80 2.58 -12.63 -9.48
N LEU A 81 2.81 -13.26 -10.63
CA LEU A 81 4.10 -13.22 -11.31
C LEU A 81 4.14 -12.00 -12.24
N VAL A 82 5.01 -11.05 -11.91
CA VAL A 82 5.25 -9.84 -12.70
C VAL A 82 6.69 -9.78 -13.18
N ARG A 83 6.95 -9.03 -14.26
CA ARG A 83 8.32 -8.80 -14.73
C ARG A 83 9.10 -8.01 -13.67
N SER A 84 10.32 -8.44 -13.41
CA SER A 84 11.23 -7.72 -12.51
C SER A 84 11.56 -6.33 -13.07
N PRO A 85 11.85 -5.35 -12.21
CA PRO A 85 12.43 -4.09 -12.66
C PRO A 85 13.75 -4.35 -13.39
N GLY A 86 13.98 -3.67 -14.51
CA GLY A 86 15.18 -3.85 -15.31
C GLY A 86 15.05 -3.33 -16.74
N VAL A 87 16.14 -3.49 -17.49
CA VAL A 87 16.18 -3.20 -18.92
C VAL A 87 16.12 -4.51 -19.70
N TYR A 88 15.07 -4.68 -20.49
CA TYR A 88 14.86 -5.84 -21.33
C TYR A 88 15.18 -5.48 -22.77
N PHE A 89 16.13 -6.18 -23.39
CA PHE A 89 16.44 -6.02 -24.81
C PHE A 89 15.68 -7.06 -25.62
N ASN A 90 15.23 -6.67 -26.81
CA ASN A 90 14.52 -7.57 -27.71
C ASN A 90 14.89 -7.31 -29.17
N ASP A 91 15.02 -8.39 -29.92
CA ASP A 91 15.14 -8.32 -31.37
C ASP A 91 13.77 -8.05 -31.97
N LYS A 92 13.74 -7.18 -32.99
CA LYS A 92 12.53 -6.83 -33.72
C LYS A 92 12.81 -6.92 -35.21
N VAL A 93 12.34 -7.99 -35.83
CA VAL A 93 12.39 -8.13 -37.29
C VAL A 93 11.21 -7.36 -37.88
N ASP A 94 11.49 -6.40 -38.76
CA ASP A 94 10.44 -5.67 -39.46
C ASP A 94 9.82 -6.52 -40.58
N LYS A 95 8.73 -6.02 -41.18
CA LYS A 95 8.02 -6.72 -42.27
C LYS A 95 8.86 -6.91 -43.54
N ASN A 96 9.97 -6.18 -43.66
CA ASN A 96 10.90 -6.25 -44.80
C ASN A 96 12.10 -7.16 -44.50
N GLY A 97 12.10 -7.87 -43.36
CA GLY A 97 13.17 -8.78 -42.95
C GLY A 97 14.38 -8.09 -42.32
N LYS A 98 14.32 -6.79 -42.04
CA LYS A 98 15.42 -6.07 -41.39
C LYS A 98 15.38 -6.34 -39.88
N VAL A 99 16.51 -6.80 -39.34
CA VAL A 99 16.70 -6.99 -37.90
C VAL A 99 16.97 -5.63 -37.25
N GLY A 100 16.14 -5.26 -36.28
CA GLY A 100 16.35 -4.13 -35.37
C GLY A 100 16.46 -4.61 -33.92
N TYR A 101 17.01 -3.76 -33.06
CA TYR A 101 17.13 -3.99 -31.62
C TYR A 101 16.32 -2.95 -30.86
N GLY A 102 15.53 -3.40 -29.89
CA GLY A 102 14.73 -2.58 -29.01
C GLY A 102 15.11 -2.79 -27.55
N SER A 103 14.72 -1.84 -26.69
CA SER A 103 14.83 -1.97 -25.24
C SER A 103 13.56 -1.48 -24.55
N THR A 104 13.13 -2.20 -23.52
CA THR A 104 12.06 -1.79 -22.60
C THR A 104 12.66 -1.58 -21.21
N VAL A 105 12.49 -0.38 -20.66
CA VAL A 105 12.93 -0.05 -19.30
C VAL A 105 11.72 -0.17 -18.37
N ILE A 106 11.79 -1.09 -17.41
CA ILE A 106 10.74 -1.31 -16.42
C ILE A 106 11.27 -0.84 -15.05
N PRO A 107 10.82 0.31 -14.51
CA PRO A 107 11.19 0.75 -13.17
C PRO A 107 10.42 -0.05 -12.11
N ASN A 108 10.93 -0.08 -10.87
CA ASN A 108 10.21 -0.70 -9.74
C ASN A 108 8.97 0.10 -9.33
N ARG A 109 9.04 1.42 -9.52
CA ARG A 109 7.94 2.38 -9.39
C ARG A 109 8.29 3.54 -10.31
N GLY A 110 7.35 3.93 -11.16
CA GLY A 110 7.47 5.03 -12.10
C GLY A 110 6.33 6.01 -11.91
#